data_AF-A0A9D1PXS5-F1
#
_entry.id   AF-A0A9D1PXS5-F1
#
_cell.length_a   1.000
_cell.length_b   1.000
_cell.length_c   1.000
_cell.angle_alpha   90.00
_cell.angle_beta   90.00
_cell.angle_gamma   90.00
#
_symmetry.space_group_name_H-M   'P 1'
#
loop_
_entity.id
_entity.type
_entity.pdbx_description
1 polymer ?
#
loop_
_entity_poly.entity_id
_entity_poly.type
_entity_poly.pdbx_seq_one_letter_code
_entity_poly.pdbx_strand_id
1 'polypeptide(L)' 'MDAVKAHHRHDITDELWDKIAPLFPNGTGKRGRPAGDNRRFFNAVIWVMRSGAPWRDLPPDYGNWNSIFV' A
#
# COMPACT_ATOMS: atom_id res chain seq x y z
N MET A 1 2.15 17.92 -10.37
CA MET A 1 2.67 18.50 -9.11
C MET A 1 2.34 17.49 -8.04
N ASP A 2 3.07 16.37 -8.06
CA ASP A 2 2.76 15.24 -7.19
C ASP A 2 3.57 15.42 -5.92
N ALA A 3 2.87 15.67 -4.83
CA ALA A 3 3.45 15.75 -3.50
C ALA A 3 4.36 14.53 -3.31
N VAL A 4 5.63 14.79 -3.01
CA VAL A 4 6.59 13.75 -2.63
C VAL A 4 5.94 12.97 -1.48
N LYS A 5 5.59 11.70 -1.73
CA LYS A 5 5.03 10.79 -0.73
C LYS A 5 6.00 10.79 0.45
N ALA A 6 5.53 11.18 1.63
CA ALA A 6 6.35 11.07 2.83
C ALA A 6 6.79 9.61 2.98
N HIS A 7 8.09 9.35 2.81
CA HIS A 7 8.62 8.01 2.99
C HIS A 7 8.53 7.67 4.47
N HIS A 8 7.58 6.82 4.86
CA HIS A 8 7.59 6.30 6.22
C HIS A 8 8.81 5.40 6.40
N ARG A 9 9.33 5.32 7.62
CA ARG A 9 10.50 4.48 7.97
C ARG A 9 10.39 3.01 7.51
N HIS A 10 9.18 2.55 7.22
CA HIS A 10 8.87 1.18 6.82
C HIS A 10 8.57 1.01 5.34
N ASP A 11 8.50 2.09 4.56
CA ASP A 11 8.17 1.99 3.13
C ASP A 11 9.28 1.29 2.36
N ILE A 12 8.88 0.60 1.30
CA ILE A 12 9.85 -0.03 0.40
C ILE A 12 10.45 0.99 -0.57
N THR A 13 11.69 0.73 -0.96
CA THR A 13 12.39 1.52 -1.97
C THR A 13 11.76 1.34 -3.35
N ASP A 14 12.05 2.27 -4.25
CA ASP A 14 11.60 2.20 -5.64
C ASP A 14 12.15 0.94 -6.33
N GLU A 15 13.42 0.59 -6.09
CA GLU A 15 14.03 -0.59 -6.72
C GLU A 15 13.40 -1.91 -6.27
N LEU A 16 12.92 -1.97 -5.02
CA LEU A 16 12.17 -3.13 -4.54
C LEU A 16 10.75 -3.12 -5.12
N TRP A 17 10.13 -1.95 -5.20
CA TRP A 17 8.81 -1.81 -5.81
C TRP A 17 8.81 -2.27 -7.27
N ASP A 18 9.80 -1.91 -8.07
CA ASP A 18 9.90 -2.31 -9.48
C ASP A 18 9.93 -3.83 -9.67
N LYS A 19 10.44 -4.57 -8.69
CA LYS A 19 10.47 -6.05 -8.70
C LYS A 19 9.14 -6.67 -8.27
N ILE A 20 8.41 -6.01 -7.37
CA ILE A 20 7.17 -6.54 -6.78
C ILE A 20 5.95 -6.12 -7.60
N ALA A 21 5.93 -4.90 -8.14
CA ALA A 21 4.80 -4.34 -8.87
C ALA A 21 4.24 -5.28 -9.97
N PRO A 22 5.07 -6.00 -10.77
CA PRO A 22 4.57 -6.92 -11.78
C PRO A 22 3.83 -8.16 -11.24
N LEU A 23 3.97 -8.46 -9.94
CA LEU A 23 3.30 -9.58 -9.28
C LEU A 23 1.88 -9.23 -8.85
N PHE A 24 1.54 -7.94 -8.81
CA PHE A 24 0.17 -7.52 -8.55
C PHE A 24 -0.72 -7.83 -9.76
N PRO A 25 -2.00 -8.16 -9.52
CA PRO A 25 -2.94 -8.38 -10.61
C PRO A 25 -3.10 -7.11 -11.45
N ASN A 26 -2.84 -7.23 -12.76
CA ASN A 26 -2.91 -6.15 -13.73
C ASN A 26 -4.36 -5.83 -14.12
N GLY A 27 -5.14 -5.33 -13.18
CA GLY A 27 -6.46 -4.76 -13.44
C GLY A 27 -7.65 -5.71 -13.20
N THR A 28 -8.74 -5.06 -12.80
CA THR A 28 -10.09 -5.55 -12.49
C THR A 28 -10.29 -7.06 -12.67
N GLY A 29 -10.11 -7.80 -11.58
CA GLY A 29 -10.77 -9.10 -11.48
C GLY A 29 -12.24 -8.93 -11.89
N LYS A 30 -12.79 -9.89 -12.64
CA LYS A 30 -14.16 -9.87 -13.20
C LYS A 30 -15.28 -9.68 -12.15
N ARG A 31 -14.93 -9.44 -10.87
CA ARG A 31 -15.81 -9.24 -9.73
C ARG A 31 -15.04 -8.49 -8.63
N GLY A 32 -15.54 -7.34 -8.16
CA GLY A 32 -14.93 -6.54 -7.09
C GLY A 32 -14.67 -5.08 -7.49
N ARG A 33 -14.32 -4.22 -6.52
CA ARG A 33 -13.90 -2.85 -6.80
C ARG A 33 -12.50 -2.88 -7.45
N PRO A 34 -12.22 -2.05 -8.47
CA PRO A 34 -10.88 -1.99 -9.06
C PRO A 34 -9.84 -1.72 -8.00
N ALA A 35 -8.69 -2.39 -8.07
CA ALA A 35 -7.59 -2.12 -7.16
C ALA A 35 -7.14 -0.66 -7.28
N GLY A 36 -7.08 0.05 -6.15
CA GLY A 36 -6.52 1.39 -6.04
C GLY A 36 -4.98 1.40 -6.14
N ASP A 37 -4.32 2.21 -5.31
CA ASP A 37 -2.86 2.31 -5.29
C ASP A 37 -2.22 1.08 -4.62
N ASN A 38 -1.85 0.09 -5.43
CA ASN A 38 -1.20 -1.14 -4.98
C ASN A 38 0.08 -0.89 -4.17
N ARG A 39 0.85 0.14 -4.50
CA ARG A 39 2.09 0.47 -3.76
C ARG A 39 1.76 0.94 -2.36
N ARG A 40 0.77 1.82 -2.25
CA ARG A 40 0.31 2.33 -0.96
C ARG A 40 -0.26 1.21 -0.10
N PHE A 41 -1.07 0.32 -0.68
CA PHE A 41 -1.55 -0.87 0.02
C PHE A 41 -0.41 -1.76 0.51
N PHE A 42 0.57 -2.03 -0.34
CA PHE A 42 1.71 -2.86 0.03
C PHE A 42 2.56 -2.23 1.15
N ASN A 43 2.83 -0.92 1.08
CA ASN A 43 3.51 -0.20 2.15
C ASN A 43 2.73 -0.26 3.48
N ALA A 44 1.39 -0.15 3.44
CA ALA A 44 0.56 -0.30 4.62
C ALA A 44 0.71 -1.70 5.26
N VAL A 45 0.71 -2.76 4.43
CA VAL A 45 0.96 -4.14 4.87
C VAL A 45 2.34 -4.27 5.51
N ILE A 46 3.39 -3.72 4.88
CA ILE A 46 4.77 -3.75 5.42
C ILE A 46 4.85 -2.99 6.75
N TRP A 47 4.17 -1.85 6.88
CA TRP A 47 4.13 -1.08 8.13
C TRP A 47 3.50 -1.89 9.26
N VAL A 48 2.36 -2.56 9.02
CA VAL A 48 1.70 -3.43 10.01
C VAL A 48 2.62 -4.59 10.40
N MET A 49 3.24 -5.27 9.44
CA MET A 49 4.14 -6.40 9.72
C MET A 49 5.39 -5.99 10.50
N ARG A 50 5.95 -4.80 10.24
CA ARG A 50 7.17 -4.32 10.93
C ARG A 50 6.88 -3.69 12.30
N SER A 51 5.71 -3.08 12.47
CA SER A 51 5.34 -2.43 13.74
C SER A 51 4.64 -3.36 14.72
N GLY A 52 3.95 -4.39 14.22
CA GLY A 52 3.05 -5.24 15.01
C GLY A 52 1.77 -4.54 15.47
N ALA A 53 1.53 -3.29 15.06
CA ALA A 53 0.35 -2.53 15.44
C ALA A 53 -0.92 -3.07 14.73
N PRO A 54 -2.10 -2.96 15.35
CA PRO A 54 -3.34 -3.35 14.70
C PRO A 54 -3.65 -2.43 13.52
N TRP A 55 -4.41 -2.93 12.54
CA TRP A 55 -4.83 -2.14 11.37
C TRP A 55 -5.51 -0.81 11.71
N ARG A 56 -6.22 -0.73 12.85
CA ARG A 56 -6.91 0.50 13.29
C ARG A 56 -5.95 1.66 13.59
N ASP A 57 -4.68 1.35 13.87
CA ASP A 57 -3.64 2.32 14.18
C ASP A 57 -2.79 2.67 12.94
N LEU A 58 -3.20 2.20 11.75
CA LEU A 58 -2.52 2.51 10.49
C LEU A 58 -2.45 4.03 10.30
N PRO A 59 -1.25 4.59 9.99
CA PRO A 59 -1.11 6.00 9.71
C PRO A 59 -2.07 6.48 8.60
N PRO A 60 -2.78 7.60 8.78
CA PRO A 60 -3.75 8.11 7.81
C PRO A 60 -3.17 8.37 6.40
N ASP A 61 -1.87 8.61 6.31
CA ASP A 61 -1.15 8.84 5.04
C ASP A 61 -1.19 7.62 4.11
N TYR A 62 -1.34 6.42 4.68
CA TYR A 62 -1.59 5.21 3.88
C TYR A 62 -3.04 5.14 3.38
N GLY A 63 -3.99 5.84 4.01
CA GLY A 63 -5.42 5.80 3.71
C GLY A 63 -6.24 5.17 4.83
N ASN A 64 -7.54 5.01 4.58
CA ASN A 64 -8.46 4.49 5.59
C ASN A 64 -8.21 3.01 5.85
N TRP A 65 -7.91 2.63 7.10
CA TRP A 65 -7.64 1.25 7.49
C TRP A 65 -8.75 0.26 7.08
N ASN A 66 -10.01 0.70 7.05
CA ASN A 66 -11.17 -0.14 6.72
C ASN A 66 -11.46 -0.25 5.22
N SER A 67 -10.72 0.48 4.37
CA SER A 67 -10.94 0.51 2.92
C SER A 67 -9.64 0.67 2.12
N ILE A 68 -8.49 0.33 2.71
CA ILE A 68 -7.17 0.48 2.06
C ILE A 68 -6.93 -0.56 0.95
N PHE A 69 -7.62 -1.70 1.01
CA PHE A 69 -7.54 -2.79 0.03
C PHE A 69 -8.36 -2.51 -1.25
N VAL A 70 -8.86 -1.28 -1.38
CA VAL A 70 -9.83 -0.85 -2.38
C VAL A 70 -9.20 0.16 -3.33
#